data_AF-A0A820XID7-F1
#
_entry.id   AF-A0A820XID7-F1
#
_cell.length_a   1.000
_cell.length_b   1.000
_cell.length_c   1.000
_cell.angle_alpha   90.00
_cell.angle_beta   90.00
_cell.angle_gamma   90.00
#
_symmetry.space_group_name_H-M   'P 1'
#
loop_
_entity.id
_entity.type
_entity.pdbx_description
1 polymer ?
#
loop_
_entity_poly.entity_id
_entity_poly.type
_entity_poly.pdbx_seq_one_letter_code
_entity_poly.pdbx_strand_id
1 'polypeptide(L)'
;MNDTYNDPANYAPFGTTADQVYDQKWYMPPSGVQRGSAFSSNGDSLTRIYPSRDYMYRVAEDSASFLPKIPVQPIGYSEAEILLQYLQEDEVDAQWRGGLRNVTYRYGGELRDASDAWNLGSVDPTSGTATMLEVTRVLGQMYKNEFRPQRSSMFCSWGAEEYELTGSVEYVEQAHRTMGIDNLQQKDPRVFDSLRNAINDYGKAAQDFVTRSKSMDSKNLYKIRVYNDQVLQLERAFLNPLGQGRDYTDFKHIIYALAKGNPYAATGCPAVSDVIASGNSTEITNPIAVATYFVHDIQSDQQDFITELA
;
A
#
# COMPACT_ATOMS: atom_id res chain seq x y z
N MET A 1 -2.08 -8.60 8.32
CA MET A 1 -1.07 -9.65 8.50
C MET A 1 -1.58 -10.86 7.75
N ASN A 2 -0.75 -11.52 6.94
CA ASN A 2 -1.13 -12.85 6.46
C ASN A 2 -0.83 -13.80 7.60
N ASP A 3 -1.89 -14.30 8.24
CA ASP A 3 -1.72 -15.23 9.34
C ASP A 3 -1.36 -16.61 8.77
N THR A 4 -0.32 -17.24 9.31
CA THR A 4 0.07 -18.60 8.91
C THR A 4 -0.91 -19.66 9.41
N TYR A 5 -1.77 -19.33 10.38
CA TYR A 5 -3.02 -20.01 10.65
C TYR A 5 -4.07 -18.99 11.09
N ASN A 6 -5.32 -19.19 10.71
CA ASN A 6 -6.41 -18.25 10.98
C ASN A 6 -7.09 -18.55 12.31
N ASP A 7 -6.68 -17.89 13.38
CA ASP A 7 -7.24 -18.16 14.70
C ASP A 7 -8.77 -17.88 14.77
N PRO A 8 -9.58 -18.82 15.32
CA PRO A 8 -11.03 -18.65 15.40
C PRO A 8 -11.51 -17.40 16.14
N ALA A 9 -10.71 -16.82 17.05
CA ALA A 9 -11.05 -15.56 17.70
C ALA A 9 -11.30 -14.43 16.68
N ASN A 10 -10.58 -14.47 15.56
CA ASN A 10 -10.68 -13.46 14.49
C ASN A 10 -11.59 -13.93 13.34
N TYR A 11 -11.54 -15.22 12.98
CA TYR A 11 -12.15 -15.73 11.74
C TYR A 11 -13.40 -16.61 11.94
N ALA A 12 -13.69 -17.05 13.17
CA ALA A 12 -14.89 -17.81 13.53
C ALA A 12 -15.37 -17.54 14.99
N PRO A 13 -15.62 -16.27 15.37
CA PRO A 13 -15.81 -15.88 16.77
C PRO A 13 -17.08 -16.46 17.43
N PHE A 14 -18.07 -16.86 16.63
CA PHE A 14 -19.35 -17.39 17.11
C PHE A 14 -19.37 -18.91 17.25
N GLY A 15 -18.32 -19.60 16.78
CA GLY A 15 -18.18 -21.05 16.89
C GLY A 15 -17.51 -21.67 15.68
N THR A 16 -16.91 -22.85 15.90
CA THR A 16 -16.17 -23.62 14.89
C THR A 16 -16.91 -24.88 14.43
N THR A 17 -18.15 -25.08 14.91
CA THR A 17 -19.00 -26.22 14.53
C THR A 17 -19.61 -26.01 13.14
N ALA A 18 -19.99 -27.10 12.46
CA ALA A 18 -20.50 -27.05 11.09
C ALA A 18 -21.69 -26.08 10.89
N ASP A 19 -22.55 -25.93 11.90
CA ASP A 19 -23.70 -25.00 11.86
C ASP A 19 -23.31 -23.51 12.03
N GLN A 20 -22.08 -23.24 12.44
CA GLN A 20 -21.54 -21.90 12.69
C GLN A 20 -20.55 -21.44 11.63
N VAL A 21 -20.11 -22.31 10.72
CA VAL A 21 -19.08 -22.00 9.71
C VAL A 21 -19.62 -22.17 8.28
N TYR A 22 -18.74 -21.99 7.29
CA TYR A 22 -19.10 -22.04 5.88
C TYR A 22 -19.80 -23.34 5.47
N ASP A 23 -20.77 -23.13 4.56
CA ASP A 23 -21.92 -23.94 4.14
C ASP A 23 -23.25 -23.58 4.85
N GLN A 24 -23.24 -23.22 6.14
CA GLN A 24 -24.41 -22.71 6.88
C GLN A 24 -24.31 -21.21 7.21
N LYS A 25 -23.09 -20.73 7.44
CA LYS A 25 -22.76 -19.35 7.79
C LYS A 25 -21.62 -18.85 6.91
N TRP A 26 -21.08 -17.69 7.29
CA TRP A 26 -20.08 -16.93 6.57
C TRP A 26 -18.72 -16.92 7.28
N TYR A 27 -18.58 -17.69 8.36
CA TYR A 27 -17.33 -17.84 9.12
C TYR A 27 -16.45 -18.95 8.54
N MET A 28 -15.14 -18.84 8.76
CA MET A 28 -14.16 -19.77 8.19
C MET A 28 -14.38 -21.18 8.76
N PRO A 29 -14.36 -22.25 7.93
CA PRO A 29 -14.42 -23.63 8.42
C PRO A 29 -13.06 -24.10 8.99
N PRO A 30 -13.01 -25.18 9.80
CA PRO A 30 -11.77 -25.65 10.45
C PRO A 30 -10.60 -25.93 9.52
N SER A 31 -10.89 -26.55 8.37
CA SER A 31 -9.91 -26.82 7.31
C SER A 31 -9.66 -25.61 6.40
N GLY A 32 -10.23 -24.45 6.72
CA GLY A 32 -10.04 -23.21 5.97
C GLY A 32 -8.63 -22.67 6.21
N VAL A 33 -7.89 -22.45 5.14
CA VAL A 33 -6.54 -21.90 5.16
C VAL A 33 -6.60 -20.53 4.49
N GLN A 34 -5.82 -19.54 4.93
CA GLN A 34 -5.60 -18.28 4.22
C GLN A 34 -4.34 -18.37 3.36
N ARG A 35 -4.46 -17.94 2.10
CA ARG A 35 -3.37 -17.89 1.13
C ARG A 35 -2.88 -16.45 1.11
N GLY A 36 -1.65 -16.27 0.67
CA GLY A 36 -1.08 -14.95 0.46
C GLY A 36 0.39 -15.07 0.14
N SER A 37 0.92 -14.08 -0.55
CA SER A 37 2.35 -13.99 -0.77
C SER A 37 3.09 -13.71 0.55
N ALA A 38 4.31 -14.25 0.65
CA ALA A 38 5.27 -14.01 1.74
C ALA A 38 6.41 -13.09 1.29
N PHE A 39 6.31 -12.53 0.08
CA PHE A 39 7.25 -11.56 -0.45
C PHE A 39 7.09 -10.24 0.32
N SER A 40 8.21 -9.63 0.70
CA SER A 40 8.21 -8.45 1.60
C SER A 40 8.23 -7.11 0.86
N SER A 41 7.89 -7.09 -0.42
CA SER A 41 7.97 -5.91 -1.29
C SER A 41 6.92 -5.98 -2.40
N ASN A 42 6.91 -5.02 -3.33
CA ASN A 42 5.94 -4.96 -4.43
C ASN A 42 6.65 -5.12 -5.79
N GLY A 43 5.91 -5.53 -6.83
CA GLY A 43 6.46 -5.68 -8.19
C GLY A 43 7.20 -6.99 -8.42
N ASP A 44 7.86 -7.15 -9.57
CA ASP A 44 8.71 -8.31 -9.82
C ASP A 44 9.95 -8.27 -8.92
N SER A 45 10.16 -9.37 -8.19
CA SER A 45 11.35 -9.61 -7.38
C SER A 45 12.66 -9.57 -8.16
N LEU A 46 12.64 -9.87 -9.47
CA LEU A 46 13.83 -10.03 -10.29
C LEU A 46 14.16 -8.82 -11.19
N THR A 47 13.19 -7.94 -11.48
CA THR A 47 13.38 -6.74 -12.33
C THR A 47 12.98 -5.45 -11.63
N ARG A 48 13.50 -5.22 -10.43
CA ARG A 48 13.14 -4.05 -9.61
C ARG A 48 13.30 -2.71 -10.34
N ILE A 49 12.29 -1.85 -10.26
CA ILE A 49 12.28 -0.46 -10.77
C ILE A 49 12.20 -0.41 -12.31
N TYR A 50 12.15 -1.56 -12.99
CA TYR A 50 12.11 -1.65 -14.44
C TYR A 50 11.10 -2.71 -14.91
N PRO A 51 10.28 -2.39 -15.94
CA PRO A 51 9.24 -3.31 -16.38
C PRO A 51 9.81 -4.64 -16.89
N SER A 52 9.22 -5.74 -16.46
CA SER A 52 9.53 -7.15 -16.69
C SER A 52 9.44 -7.59 -18.17
N ARG A 53 10.23 -6.97 -19.05
CA ARG A 53 10.27 -7.30 -20.49
C ARG A 53 11.21 -8.48 -20.76
N ASP A 54 11.00 -9.15 -21.89
CA ASP A 54 11.79 -10.32 -22.29
C ASP A 54 13.30 -10.01 -22.35
N TYR A 55 13.65 -8.78 -22.71
CA TYR A 55 15.03 -8.31 -22.83
C TYR A 55 15.63 -7.76 -21.52
N MET A 56 14.85 -7.68 -20.43
CA MET A 56 15.36 -7.14 -19.17
C MET A 56 16.32 -8.12 -18.48
N TYR A 57 17.37 -7.55 -17.92
CA TYR A 57 18.22 -8.25 -16.96
C TYR A 57 17.40 -8.63 -15.72
N ARG A 58 17.54 -9.88 -15.28
CA ARG A 58 16.91 -10.42 -14.07
C ARG A 58 18.00 -10.74 -13.05
N VAL A 59 17.79 -10.31 -11.81
CA VAL A 59 18.65 -10.71 -10.70
C VAL A 59 18.46 -12.22 -10.46
N ALA A 60 19.51 -12.91 -10.00
CA ALA A 60 19.39 -14.31 -9.61
C ALA A 60 18.47 -14.46 -8.38
N GLU A 61 17.60 -15.47 -8.37
CA GLU A 61 16.59 -15.67 -7.30
C GLU A 61 17.22 -15.77 -5.90
N ASP A 62 18.35 -16.45 -5.81
CA ASP A 62 19.17 -16.62 -4.60
C ASP A 62 19.70 -15.28 -4.07
N SER A 63 19.94 -14.32 -4.96
CA SER A 63 20.36 -12.96 -4.65
C SER A 63 19.18 -12.00 -4.41
N ALA A 64 17.93 -12.42 -4.64
CA ALA A 64 16.77 -11.60 -4.34
C ALA A 64 16.58 -11.47 -2.82
N SER A 65 16.76 -10.26 -2.29
CA SER A 65 16.78 -9.97 -0.85
C SER A 65 15.42 -10.12 -0.16
N PHE A 66 14.34 -10.09 -0.92
CA PHE A 66 12.97 -9.95 -0.40
C PHE A 66 12.17 -11.27 -0.45
N LEU A 67 12.78 -12.33 -0.99
CA LEU A 67 12.21 -13.68 -0.90
C LEU A 67 12.48 -14.26 0.48
N PRO A 68 11.48 -14.94 1.10
CA PRO A 68 11.69 -15.62 2.37
C PRO A 68 12.80 -16.67 2.22
N LYS A 69 13.76 -16.66 3.16
CA LYS A 69 14.87 -17.63 3.18
C LYS A 69 14.56 -18.88 4.00
N ILE A 70 13.37 -18.93 4.61
CA ILE A 70 12.84 -20.06 5.36
C ILE A 70 11.50 -20.49 4.74
N PRO A 71 11.17 -21.80 4.75
CA PRO A 71 9.87 -22.26 4.28
C PRO A 71 8.73 -21.66 5.10
N VAL A 72 7.66 -21.26 4.41
CA VAL A 72 6.43 -20.76 5.02
C VAL A 72 5.27 -21.58 4.48
N GLN A 73 4.49 -22.21 5.36
CA GLN A 73 3.33 -23.03 5.00
C GLN A 73 2.14 -22.59 5.84
N PRO A 74 1.06 -22.06 5.23
CA PRO A 74 -0.16 -21.79 5.96
C PRO A 74 -0.94 -23.08 6.22
N ILE A 75 -1.63 -23.14 7.36
CA ILE A 75 -2.43 -24.30 7.79
C ILE A 75 -3.82 -23.86 8.29
N GLY A 76 -4.75 -24.81 8.34
CA GLY A 76 -6.07 -24.59 8.91
C GLY A 76 -6.01 -24.52 10.43
N TYR A 77 -7.03 -23.94 11.05
CA TYR A 77 -7.04 -23.84 12.50
C TYR A 77 -7.36 -25.18 13.18
N SER A 78 -7.89 -26.19 12.47
CA SER A 78 -7.93 -27.57 12.97
C SER A 78 -6.54 -28.18 13.14
N GLU A 79 -5.66 -27.97 12.17
CA GLU A 79 -4.29 -28.44 12.21
C GLU A 79 -3.47 -27.64 13.24
N ALA A 80 -3.70 -26.33 13.32
CA ALA A 80 -3.12 -25.50 14.37
C ALA A 80 -3.54 -25.97 15.77
N GLU A 81 -4.79 -26.38 15.97
CA GLU A 81 -5.25 -26.94 17.24
C GLU A 81 -4.43 -28.17 17.65
N ILE A 82 -4.15 -29.07 16.72
CA ILE A 82 -3.32 -30.25 16.96
C ILE A 82 -1.89 -29.85 17.33
N LEU A 83 -1.27 -28.96 16.55
CA LEU A 83 0.12 -28.54 16.79
C LEU A 83 0.28 -27.83 18.13
N LEU A 84 -0.65 -26.95 18.49
CA LEU A 84 -0.59 -26.17 19.72
C LEU A 84 -0.85 -27.02 20.99
N GLN A 85 -1.50 -28.20 20.88
CA GLN A 85 -1.62 -29.15 22.00
C GLN A 85 -0.27 -29.74 22.44
N TYR A 86 0.72 -29.76 21.55
CA TYR A 86 2.06 -30.28 21.85
C TYR A 86 3.00 -29.27 22.49
N LEU A 87 2.58 -28.01 22.62
CA LEU A 87 3.37 -27.00 23.31
C LEU A 87 3.32 -27.23 24.82
N GLN A 88 4.48 -27.26 25.47
CA GLN A 88 4.62 -27.76 26.85
C GLN A 88 5.20 -26.74 27.83
N GLU A 89 5.70 -25.60 27.37
CA GLU A 89 6.26 -24.60 28.27
C GLU A 89 5.15 -23.77 28.95
N ASP A 90 5.52 -22.59 29.43
CA ASP A 90 4.66 -21.70 30.19
C ASP A 90 3.45 -21.25 29.37
N GLU A 91 2.33 -21.03 30.05
CA GLU A 91 1.13 -20.49 29.42
C GLU A 91 1.38 -19.07 28.93
N VAL A 92 0.89 -18.76 27.74
CA VAL A 92 1.04 -17.41 27.18
C VAL A 92 0.19 -16.39 27.94
N ASP A 93 0.61 -15.13 27.88
CA ASP A 93 -0.15 -14.01 28.43
C ASP A 93 -1.56 -13.95 27.84
N ALA A 94 -2.52 -13.40 28.59
CA ALA A 94 -3.92 -13.35 28.16
C ALA A 94 -4.13 -12.70 26.78
N GLN A 95 -3.29 -11.73 26.41
CA GLN A 95 -3.35 -11.04 25.12
C GLN A 95 -2.93 -11.92 23.91
N TRP A 96 -2.20 -13.01 24.16
CA TRP A 96 -1.72 -13.95 23.12
C TRP A 96 -2.64 -15.16 22.95
N ARG A 97 -3.72 -15.24 23.73
CA ARG A 97 -4.68 -16.34 23.65
C ARG A 97 -5.69 -16.10 22.54
N GLY A 98 -5.87 -17.11 21.70
CA GLY A 98 -6.88 -17.10 20.66
C GLY A 98 -8.17 -17.83 21.03
N GLY A 99 -8.93 -18.22 20.02
CA GLY A 99 -10.28 -18.78 20.11
C GLY A 99 -10.37 -20.30 19.96
N LEU A 100 -9.23 -21.01 19.91
CA LEU A 100 -9.21 -22.47 19.94
C LEU A 100 -9.72 -22.97 21.29
N ARG A 101 -10.74 -23.85 21.26
CA ARG A 101 -11.49 -24.22 22.46
C ARG A 101 -10.88 -25.38 23.23
N ASN A 102 -10.10 -26.25 22.56
CA ASN A 102 -9.50 -27.44 23.18
C ASN A 102 -7.99 -27.30 23.44
N VAL A 103 -7.46 -26.07 23.51
CA VAL A 103 -6.02 -25.85 23.68
C VAL A 103 -5.75 -24.78 24.75
N THR A 104 -4.79 -25.06 25.62
CA THR A 104 -4.14 -24.03 26.42
C THR A 104 -2.95 -23.52 25.63
N TYR A 105 -2.98 -22.25 25.22
CA TYR A 105 -1.88 -21.62 24.49
C TYR A 105 -0.64 -21.55 25.39
N ARG A 106 0.44 -22.19 24.97
CA ARG A 106 1.72 -22.28 25.69
C ARG A 106 2.87 -21.84 24.79
N TYR A 107 3.99 -21.45 25.39
CA TYR A 107 5.26 -21.29 24.66
C TYR A 107 5.88 -22.68 24.39
N GLY A 108 6.70 -22.78 23.33
CA GLY A 108 7.66 -23.87 23.01
C GLY A 108 7.20 -25.35 23.03
N GLY A 109 7.96 -26.23 22.36
CA GLY A 109 7.69 -27.67 22.30
C GLY A 109 8.32 -28.36 21.08
N GLU A 110 8.41 -29.69 21.11
CA GLU A 110 8.86 -30.50 19.96
C GLU A 110 7.71 -30.72 18.96
N LEU A 111 7.89 -30.28 17.71
CA LEU A 111 6.90 -30.44 16.63
C LEU A 111 6.99 -31.83 15.99
N ARG A 112 5.85 -32.47 15.68
CA ARG A 112 5.75 -33.65 14.80
C ARG A 112 4.63 -33.49 13.76
N ASP A 113 4.85 -34.06 12.57
CA ASP A 113 4.35 -33.67 11.24
C ASP A 113 2.82 -33.71 10.97
N ALA A 114 2.34 -32.84 10.05
CA ALA A 114 1.00 -32.91 9.39
C ALA A 114 0.98 -32.24 7.99
N SER A 115 0.08 -32.71 7.09
CA SER A 115 -0.01 -32.43 5.63
C SER A 115 -1.36 -31.84 5.15
N ASP A 116 -1.49 -31.57 3.84
CA ASP A 116 -2.05 -30.39 3.12
C ASP A 116 -3.43 -30.52 2.41
N ALA A 117 -4.01 -29.39 1.96
CA ALA A 117 -4.86 -29.22 0.74
C ALA A 117 -5.28 -27.73 0.48
N TRP A 118 -5.77 -27.38 -0.73
CA TRP A 118 -6.18 -26.00 -1.10
C TRP A 118 -7.16 -25.88 -2.32
N ASN A 119 -8.11 -24.90 -2.30
CA ASN A 119 -9.26 -24.72 -3.23
C ASN A 119 -9.51 -23.26 -3.76
N LEU A 120 -10.66 -22.98 -4.41
CA LEU A 120 -11.00 -21.88 -5.35
C LEU A 120 -11.43 -20.50 -4.74
N GLY A 121 -10.87 -19.38 -5.24
CA GLY A 121 -11.09 -18.01 -4.75
C GLY A 121 -12.27 -17.24 -5.39
N SER A 122 -13.41 -17.15 -4.68
CA SER A 122 -14.66 -16.54 -5.19
C SER A 122 -14.91 -15.08 -4.78
N VAL A 123 -14.31 -14.59 -3.70
CA VAL A 123 -14.55 -13.24 -3.17
C VAL A 123 -13.47 -12.30 -3.68
N ASP A 124 -12.21 -12.64 -3.35
CA ASP A 124 -11.02 -12.00 -3.88
C ASP A 124 -10.46 -12.84 -5.04
N PRO A 125 -10.18 -12.28 -6.23
CA PRO A 125 -10.52 -10.92 -6.72
C PRO A 125 -11.83 -10.88 -7.55
N THR A 126 -12.53 -12.02 -7.65
CA THR A 126 -13.58 -12.22 -8.65
C THR A 126 -14.80 -11.31 -8.47
N SER A 127 -15.13 -10.89 -7.25
CA SER A 127 -16.25 -9.97 -6.98
C SER A 127 -15.99 -8.53 -7.47
N GLY A 128 -14.76 -8.04 -7.29
CA GLY A 128 -14.31 -6.75 -7.85
C GLY A 128 -14.27 -6.78 -9.38
N THR A 129 -13.83 -7.91 -9.95
CA THR A 129 -13.81 -8.12 -11.40
C THR A 129 -15.22 -8.05 -11.99
N ALA A 130 -16.22 -8.70 -11.36
CA ALA A 130 -17.62 -8.63 -11.81
C ALA A 130 -18.16 -7.19 -11.79
N THR A 131 -17.83 -6.42 -10.75
CA THR A 131 -18.23 -5.00 -10.64
C THR A 131 -17.59 -4.15 -11.74
N MET A 132 -16.30 -4.32 -12.02
CA MET A 132 -15.59 -3.62 -13.09
C MET A 132 -16.20 -3.93 -14.47
N LEU A 133 -16.53 -5.19 -14.73
CA LEU A 133 -17.16 -5.60 -15.99
C LEU A 133 -18.53 -4.95 -16.18
N GLU A 134 -19.35 -4.85 -15.12
CA GLU A 134 -20.67 -4.22 -15.19
C GLU A 134 -20.58 -2.70 -15.40
N VAL A 135 -19.68 -2.01 -14.70
CA VAL A 135 -19.43 -0.57 -14.91
C VAL A 135 -18.95 -0.32 -16.35
N THR A 136 -18.03 -1.16 -16.84
CA THR A 136 -17.52 -1.07 -18.21
C THR A 136 -18.65 -1.32 -19.23
N ARG A 137 -19.56 -2.27 -18.96
CA ARG A 137 -20.72 -2.56 -19.81
C ARG A 137 -21.67 -1.35 -19.90
N VAL A 138 -22.00 -0.73 -18.76
CA VAL A 138 -22.89 0.45 -18.71
C VAL A 138 -22.26 1.64 -19.43
N LEU A 139 -20.99 1.94 -19.16
CA LEU A 139 -20.28 3.04 -19.84
C LEU A 139 -20.12 2.77 -21.34
N GLY A 140 -19.91 1.51 -21.74
CA GLY A 140 -19.93 1.10 -23.15
C GLY A 140 -21.30 1.27 -23.82
N GLN A 141 -22.40 1.03 -23.11
CA GLN A 141 -23.75 1.32 -23.62
C GLN A 141 -24.02 2.81 -23.75
N MET A 142 -23.62 3.61 -22.75
CA MET A 142 -23.71 5.07 -22.83
C MET A 142 -22.89 5.59 -24.01
N TYR A 143 -21.68 5.06 -24.22
CA TYR A 143 -20.84 5.41 -25.37
C TYR A 143 -21.53 5.09 -26.70
N LYS A 144 -22.23 3.95 -26.81
CA LYS A 144 -23.04 3.65 -28.02
C LYS A 144 -24.19 4.64 -28.22
N ASN A 145 -24.75 5.17 -27.13
CA ASN A 145 -25.80 6.20 -27.14
C ASN A 145 -25.22 7.63 -27.18
N GLU A 146 -24.14 7.83 -27.92
CA GLU A 146 -23.52 9.15 -28.19
C GLU A 146 -22.95 9.89 -26.97
N PHE A 147 -22.97 9.30 -25.76
CA PHE A 147 -22.28 9.90 -24.62
C PHE A 147 -20.75 9.79 -24.81
N ARG A 148 -20.03 10.88 -24.54
CA ARG A 148 -18.57 10.90 -24.53
C ARG A 148 -18.09 11.55 -23.24
N PRO A 149 -17.28 10.87 -22.41
CA PRO A 149 -16.66 11.51 -21.27
C PRO A 149 -15.67 12.58 -21.76
N GLN A 150 -15.58 13.70 -21.04
CA GLN A 150 -14.66 14.80 -21.39
C GLN A 150 -13.18 14.41 -21.24
N ARG A 151 -12.89 13.36 -20.46
CA ARG A 151 -11.55 12.79 -20.29
C ARG A 151 -11.59 11.31 -20.65
N SER A 152 -10.46 10.81 -21.16
CA SER A 152 -10.30 9.39 -21.44
C SER A 152 -10.44 8.57 -20.16
N SER A 153 -11.20 7.48 -20.24
CA SER A 153 -11.28 6.48 -19.17
C SER A 153 -10.51 5.24 -19.61
N MET A 154 -9.69 4.70 -18.70
CA MET A 154 -8.93 3.48 -18.91
C MET A 154 -9.37 2.46 -17.85
N PHE A 155 -9.71 1.25 -18.30
CA PHE A 155 -10.05 0.13 -17.42
C PHE A 155 -8.91 -0.87 -17.47
N CYS A 156 -8.37 -1.24 -16.31
CA CYS A 156 -7.26 -2.17 -16.21
C CYS A 156 -7.66 -3.38 -15.38
N SER A 157 -7.46 -4.58 -15.93
CA SER A 157 -7.52 -5.84 -15.20
C SER A 157 -6.09 -6.29 -14.94
N TRP A 158 -5.61 -6.09 -13.72
CA TRP A 158 -4.22 -6.40 -13.38
C TRP A 158 -4.03 -7.89 -13.12
N GLY A 159 -3.01 -8.49 -13.73
CA GLY A 159 -2.58 -9.84 -13.40
C GLY A 159 -1.62 -9.86 -12.21
N ALA A 160 -1.52 -11.00 -11.53
CA ALA A 160 -0.56 -11.25 -10.44
C ALA A 160 -0.61 -10.22 -9.29
N GLU A 161 -1.82 -9.75 -8.95
CA GLU A 161 -2.02 -8.87 -7.80
C GLU A 161 -1.73 -9.59 -6.48
N GLU A 162 -2.21 -10.84 -6.35
CA GLU A 162 -1.97 -11.75 -5.21
C GLU A 162 -0.49 -12.14 -5.00
N TYR A 163 0.37 -11.78 -5.97
CA TYR A 163 1.82 -11.92 -5.91
C TYR A 163 2.50 -10.55 -5.72
N GLU A 164 1.93 -9.72 -4.84
CA GLU A 164 2.38 -8.37 -4.48
C GLU A 164 2.27 -7.31 -5.60
N LEU A 165 1.05 -7.17 -6.11
CA LEU A 165 0.66 -6.10 -7.03
C LEU A 165 1.41 -6.10 -8.36
N THR A 166 2.08 -7.20 -8.72
CA THR A 166 3.10 -7.26 -9.79
C THR A 166 2.61 -6.57 -11.06
N GLY A 167 1.48 -7.00 -11.63
CA GLY A 167 1.03 -6.49 -12.92
C GLY A 167 0.74 -4.98 -12.95
N SER A 168 0.32 -4.40 -11.82
CA SER A 168 0.08 -2.95 -11.72
C SER A 168 1.37 -2.15 -11.52
N VAL A 169 2.32 -2.69 -10.75
CA VAL A 169 3.64 -2.08 -10.53
C VAL A 169 4.43 -2.04 -11.83
N GLU A 170 4.52 -3.16 -12.55
CA GLU A 170 5.25 -3.24 -13.83
C GLU A 170 4.69 -2.27 -14.88
N TYR A 171 3.36 -2.05 -14.89
CA TYR A 171 2.73 -1.07 -15.75
C TYR A 171 3.17 0.37 -15.42
N VAL A 172 3.25 0.71 -14.13
CA VAL A 172 3.70 2.02 -13.67
C VAL A 172 5.20 2.21 -13.96
N GLU A 173 6.03 1.20 -13.73
CA GLU A 173 7.46 1.25 -14.04
C GLU A 173 7.72 1.48 -15.54
N GLN A 174 6.93 0.86 -16.41
CA GLN A 174 6.99 1.14 -17.84
C GLN A 174 6.64 2.60 -18.17
N ALA A 175 5.66 3.18 -17.47
CA ALA A 175 5.22 4.56 -17.67
C ALA A 175 6.17 5.60 -17.03
N HIS A 176 7.11 5.18 -16.18
CA HIS A 176 7.94 6.07 -15.36
C HIS A 176 8.97 6.90 -16.15
N ARG A 177 9.25 6.59 -17.43
CA ARG A 177 10.26 7.29 -18.26
C ARG A 177 10.02 8.79 -18.50
N THR A 178 8.89 9.36 -18.11
CA THR A 178 8.54 10.77 -18.44
C THR A 178 8.83 11.77 -17.33
N MET A 179 9.40 11.38 -16.18
CA MET A 179 9.49 12.27 -15.02
C MET A 179 10.83 12.11 -14.30
N GLY A 180 11.76 13.03 -14.55
CA GLY A 180 13.00 13.16 -13.79
C GLY A 180 12.94 14.35 -12.84
N ILE A 181 13.73 14.30 -11.76
CA ILE A 181 14.47 15.40 -11.12
C ILE A 181 15.30 14.83 -9.95
N ASP A 182 16.50 15.39 -9.73
CA ASP A 182 17.54 14.93 -8.81
C ASP A 182 17.67 15.80 -7.53
N ASN A 183 18.02 15.11 -6.43
CA ASN A 183 18.83 15.45 -5.24
C ASN A 183 18.88 16.86 -4.62
N LEU A 184 18.55 16.97 -3.31
CA LEU A 184 19.19 17.89 -2.35
C LEU A 184 19.23 17.34 -0.91
N GLN A 185 20.36 17.56 -0.22
CA GLN A 185 20.57 17.35 1.22
C GLN A 185 20.77 18.70 1.92
N GLN A 186 20.15 18.93 3.09
CA GLN A 186 20.69 19.88 4.07
C GLN A 186 20.20 19.63 5.51
N LYS A 187 21.10 19.91 6.47
CA LYS A 187 20.94 19.76 7.92
C LYS A 187 20.92 21.16 8.58
N ASP A 188 19.89 21.51 9.35
CA ASP A 188 19.89 22.62 10.33
C ASP A 188 18.89 22.31 11.47
N PRO A 189 19.22 22.47 12.76
CA PRO A 189 18.36 22.17 13.92
C PRO A 189 17.13 23.08 14.19
N ARG A 190 16.68 23.96 13.28
CA ARG A 190 15.43 24.78 13.40
C ARG A 190 14.17 24.15 12.76
N VAL A 191 14.20 22.83 12.56
CA VAL A 191 13.41 22.14 11.51
C VAL A 191 11.89 22.16 11.71
N PHE A 192 11.38 22.07 12.94
CA PHE A 192 9.93 22.01 13.17
C PHE A 192 9.24 23.35 12.93
N ASP A 193 9.92 24.47 13.22
CA ASP A 193 9.38 25.80 12.93
C ASP A 193 9.35 26.04 11.42
N SER A 194 10.39 25.60 10.70
CA SER A 194 10.42 25.65 9.23
C SER A 194 9.31 24.82 8.60
N LEU A 195 9.08 23.58 9.07
CA LEU A 195 7.97 22.76 8.59
C LEU A 195 6.61 23.42 8.87
N ARG A 196 6.43 23.96 10.09
CA ARG A 196 5.18 24.63 10.46
C ARG A 196 4.91 25.85 9.60
N ASN A 197 5.93 26.65 9.30
CA ASN A 197 5.82 27.79 8.41
C ASN A 197 5.48 27.35 6.97
N ALA A 198 6.17 26.34 6.45
CA ALA A 198 5.88 25.78 5.13
C ALA A 198 4.43 25.26 5.03
N ILE A 199 3.92 24.58 6.06
CA ILE A 199 2.52 24.13 6.12
C ILE A 199 1.55 25.32 6.12
N ASN A 200 1.84 26.36 6.91
CA ASN A 200 1.01 27.56 6.96
C ASN A 200 0.96 28.28 5.60
N ASP A 201 2.10 28.38 4.92
CA ASP A 201 2.21 29.06 3.63
C ASP A 201 1.56 28.23 2.52
N TYR A 202 1.74 26.90 2.52
CA TYR A 202 0.97 25.98 1.68
C TYR A 202 -0.54 26.14 1.93
N GLY A 203 -0.96 26.25 3.19
CA GLY A 203 -2.37 26.48 3.55
C GLY A 203 -2.95 27.76 2.96
N LYS A 204 -2.19 28.86 2.96
CA LYS A 204 -2.58 30.11 2.29
C LYS A 204 -2.63 29.94 0.77
N ALA A 205 -1.60 29.34 0.17
CA ALA A 205 -1.55 29.10 -1.27
C ALA A 205 -2.71 28.23 -1.76
N ALA A 206 -3.09 27.21 -1.00
CA ALA A 206 -4.25 26.37 -1.28
C ALA A 206 -5.58 27.14 -1.19
N GLN A 207 -5.74 28.03 -0.19
CA GLN A 207 -6.91 28.89 -0.07
C GLN A 207 -7.02 29.88 -1.24
N ASP A 208 -5.89 30.47 -1.64
CA ASP A 208 -5.81 31.34 -2.80
C ASP A 208 -6.15 30.57 -4.08
N PHE A 209 -5.62 29.36 -4.25
CA PHE A 209 -5.91 28.46 -5.37
C PHE A 209 -7.41 28.14 -5.50
N VAL A 210 -8.07 27.81 -4.39
CA VAL A 210 -9.53 27.57 -4.36
C VAL A 210 -10.30 28.85 -4.68
N THR A 211 -9.87 30.01 -4.19
CA THR A 211 -10.52 31.28 -4.47
C THR A 211 -10.45 31.63 -5.96
N ARG A 212 -9.32 31.36 -6.63
CA ARG A 212 -9.16 31.55 -8.08
C ARG A 212 -10.12 30.70 -8.90
N SER A 213 -10.38 29.46 -8.48
CA SER A 213 -11.34 28.58 -9.16
C SER A 213 -12.74 29.21 -9.26
N LYS A 214 -13.14 30.01 -8.24
CA LYS A 214 -14.46 30.64 -8.16
C LYS A 214 -14.57 31.88 -9.05
N SER A 215 -13.47 32.59 -9.28
CA SER A 215 -13.41 33.78 -10.13
C SER A 215 -12.98 33.50 -11.57
N MET A 216 -12.67 32.25 -11.91
CA MET A 216 -12.20 31.85 -13.24
C MET A 216 -13.33 31.84 -14.27
N ASP A 217 -13.06 32.39 -15.46
CA ASP A 217 -14.00 32.36 -16.57
C ASP A 217 -14.19 30.92 -17.10
N SER A 218 -15.39 30.39 -16.89
CA SER A 218 -15.83 29.07 -17.35
C SER A 218 -15.80 28.86 -18.87
N LYS A 219 -15.66 29.92 -19.68
CA LYS A 219 -15.56 29.83 -21.14
C LYS A 219 -14.13 29.77 -21.65
N ASN A 220 -13.15 30.13 -20.82
CA ASN A 220 -11.75 30.11 -21.20
C ASN A 220 -11.14 28.72 -20.95
N LEU A 221 -11.21 27.86 -21.97
CA LEU A 221 -10.71 26.48 -21.91
C LEU A 221 -9.22 26.39 -21.58
N TYR A 222 -8.41 27.37 -21.99
CA TYR A 222 -6.97 27.39 -21.71
C TYR A 222 -6.71 27.61 -20.22
N LYS A 223 -7.36 28.61 -19.60
CA LYS A 223 -7.23 28.84 -18.14
C LYS A 223 -7.75 27.65 -17.32
N ILE A 224 -8.86 27.04 -17.76
CA ILE A 224 -9.38 25.81 -17.15
C ILE A 224 -8.37 24.67 -17.27
N ARG A 225 -7.69 24.54 -18.42
CA ARG A 225 -6.68 23.51 -18.62
C ARG A 225 -5.48 23.69 -17.70
N VAL A 226 -4.92 24.90 -17.61
CA VAL A 226 -3.78 25.16 -16.72
C VAL A 226 -4.16 24.91 -15.27
N TYR A 227 -5.33 25.37 -14.84
CA TYR A 227 -5.85 25.08 -13.50
C TYR A 227 -5.96 23.57 -13.24
N ASN A 228 -6.54 22.82 -14.17
CA ASN A 228 -6.66 21.37 -14.05
C ASN A 228 -5.30 20.65 -14.03
N ASP A 229 -4.31 21.14 -14.78
CA ASP A 229 -2.96 20.58 -14.77
C ASP A 229 -2.30 20.81 -13.40
N GLN A 230 -2.50 21.97 -12.76
CA GLN A 230 -2.02 22.19 -11.38
C GLN A 230 -2.67 21.23 -10.37
N VAL A 231 -3.98 20.95 -10.51
CA VAL A 231 -4.66 19.93 -9.67
C VAL A 231 -4.08 18.54 -9.93
N LEU A 232 -3.85 18.20 -11.21
CA LEU A 232 -3.34 16.88 -11.61
C LEU A 232 -1.91 16.63 -11.12
N GLN A 233 -1.06 17.65 -11.12
CA GLN A 233 0.35 17.55 -10.72
C GLN A 233 0.55 17.63 -9.20
N LEU A 234 -0.42 18.17 -8.45
CA LEU A 234 -0.30 18.36 -7.00
C LEU A 234 0.11 17.07 -6.27
N GLU A 235 -0.54 15.94 -6.56
CA GLU A 235 -0.21 14.67 -5.92
C GLU A 235 1.19 14.16 -6.28
N ARG A 236 1.62 14.42 -7.52
CA ARG A 236 2.94 14.02 -8.01
C ARG A 236 4.06 14.82 -7.36
N ALA A 237 3.80 16.06 -6.99
CA ALA A 237 4.78 16.92 -6.36
C ALA A 237 5.14 16.45 -4.92
N PHE A 238 4.33 15.56 -4.31
CA PHE A 238 4.67 14.90 -3.05
C PHE A 238 5.57 13.66 -3.20
N LEU A 239 6.00 13.30 -4.41
CA LEU A 239 6.85 12.13 -4.65
C LEU A 239 8.34 12.49 -4.57
N ASN A 240 9.03 11.99 -3.54
CA ASN A 240 10.48 12.06 -3.46
C ASN A 240 11.11 10.94 -4.32
N PRO A 241 11.84 11.27 -5.39
CA PRO A 241 12.45 10.27 -6.28
C PRO A 241 13.47 9.37 -5.57
N LEU A 242 14.10 9.86 -4.50
CA LEU A 242 15.07 9.13 -3.68
C LEU A 242 14.42 8.16 -2.67
N GLY A 243 13.09 8.19 -2.56
CA GLY A 243 12.37 7.44 -1.53
C GLY A 243 12.53 8.05 -0.12
N GLN A 244 11.97 7.36 0.87
CA GLN A 244 11.86 7.85 2.25
C GLN A 244 12.98 7.35 3.19
N GLY A 245 14.12 6.89 2.66
CA GLY A 245 15.23 6.39 3.47
C GLY A 245 14.96 5.08 4.23
N ARG A 246 13.89 4.36 3.86
CA ARG A 246 13.67 2.97 4.25
C ARG A 246 14.50 2.05 3.35
N ASP A 247 14.72 0.79 3.74
CA ASP A 247 15.34 -0.24 2.88
C ASP A 247 14.59 -0.44 1.53
N TYR A 248 13.40 0.16 1.39
CA TYR A 248 12.55 0.14 0.21
C TYR A 248 12.62 1.48 -0.55
N THR A 249 13.07 1.43 -1.81
CA THR A 249 13.06 2.56 -2.77
C THR A 249 11.68 2.85 -3.35
N ASP A 250 10.71 1.97 -3.11
CA ASP A 250 9.44 1.94 -3.83
C ASP A 250 8.40 2.90 -3.22
N PHE A 251 8.59 3.30 -1.96
CA PHE A 251 7.75 4.28 -1.28
C PHE A 251 8.32 5.69 -1.41
N LYS A 252 7.79 6.44 -2.38
CA LYS A 252 8.27 7.79 -2.74
C LYS A 252 7.45 8.92 -2.11
N HIS A 253 6.19 8.67 -1.79
CA HIS A 253 5.28 9.71 -1.30
C HIS A 253 5.69 10.19 0.11
N ILE A 254 5.89 11.51 0.28
CA ILE A 254 6.42 12.10 1.52
C ILE A 254 5.40 12.19 2.66
N ILE A 255 4.10 12.30 2.33
CA ILE A 255 3.01 12.36 3.32
C ILE A 255 2.47 10.98 3.68
N TYR A 256 2.31 10.06 2.73
CA TYR A 256 1.69 8.76 2.96
C TYR A 256 2.61 7.61 2.54
N ALA A 257 2.76 6.62 3.41
CA ALA A 257 3.25 5.30 3.02
C ALA A 257 2.70 4.24 3.98
N LEU A 258 3.04 2.97 3.75
CA LEU A 258 2.69 1.89 4.68
C LEU A 258 3.41 2.06 6.03
N ALA A 259 2.83 1.60 7.12
CA ALA A 259 3.47 1.63 8.43
C ALA A 259 4.62 0.61 8.48
N LYS A 260 5.74 0.98 9.12
CA LYS A 260 6.89 0.07 9.25
C LYS A 260 6.47 -1.16 10.08
N GLY A 261 6.61 -2.35 9.50
CA GLY A 261 6.20 -3.62 10.12
C GLY A 261 4.72 -3.97 10.01
N ASN A 262 3.89 -3.12 9.37
CA ASN A 262 2.50 -3.45 9.07
C ASN A 262 2.11 -2.91 7.67
N PRO A 263 2.17 -3.76 6.62
CA PRO A 263 1.85 -3.34 5.26
C PRO A 263 0.36 -3.02 5.03
N TYR A 264 -0.50 -3.24 6.03
CA TYR A 264 -1.94 -2.97 5.95
C TYR A 264 -2.35 -1.65 6.61
N ALA A 265 -1.44 -1.02 7.36
CA ALA A 265 -1.69 0.27 7.98
C ALA A 265 -0.99 1.37 7.18
N ALA A 266 -1.64 2.51 7.00
CA ALA A 266 -1.00 3.70 6.48
C ALA A 266 -0.37 4.51 7.62
N THR A 267 0.75 5.16 7.35
CA THR A 267 1.37 6.15 8.24
C THR A 267 1.48 7.50 7.55
N GLY A 268 1.21 8.55 8.32
CA GLY A 268 1.52 9.93 7.92
C GLY A 268 3.02 10.21 8.10
N CYS A 269 3.59 11.02 7.22
CA CYS A 269 4.99 11.45 7.22
C CYS A 269 5.95 10.30 7.57
N PRO A 270 6.00 9.22 6.78
CA PRO A 270 6.64 7.94 7.13
C PRO A 270 8.08 8.09 7.65
N ALA A 271 8.93 8.87 6.99
CA ALA A 271 10.31 9.06 7.42
C ALA A 271 10.43 9.74 8.79
N VAL A 272 9.52 10.67 9.12
CA VAL A 272 9.49 11.34 10.43
C VAL A 272 8.96 10.38 11.50
N SER A 273 7.85 9.71 11.21
CA SER A 273 7.21 8.75 12.11
C SER A 273 8.13 7.59 12.48
N ASP A 274 8.90 7.08 11.51
CA ASP A 274 9.85 5.99 11.73
C ASP A 274 11.01 6.39 12.65
N VAL A 275 11.55 7.60 12.48
CA VAL A 275 12.66 8.10 13.33
C VAL A 275 12.18 8.43 14.75
N ILE A 276 10.95 8.93 14.89
CA ILE A 276 10.35 9.10 16.22
C ILE A 276 10.16 7.74 16.90
N ALA A 277 9.63 6.75 16.17
CA ALA A 277 9.41 5.40 16.70
C ALA A 277 10.71 4.68 17.08
N SER A 278 11.83 4.98 16.40
CA SER A 278 13.15 4.42 16.72
C SER A 278 13.82 5.08 17.93
N GLY A 279 13.29 6.20 18.42
CA GLY A 279 13.86 6.96 19.54
C GLY A 279 15.18 7.67 19.21
N ASN A 280 15.59 7.72 17.93
CA ASN A 280 16.85 8.33 17.51
C ASN A 280 16.67 9.83 17.19
N SER A 281 16.77 10.68 18.22
CA SER A 281 16.62 12.13 18.10
C SER A 281 17.68 12.80 17.21
N THR A 282 18.79 12.12 16.89
CA THR A 282 19.89 12.68 16.08
C THR A 282 19.57 12.64 14.58
N GLU A 283 18.71 11.72 14.15
CA GLU A 283 18.38 11.50 12.73
C GLU A 283 17.12 12.26 12.28
N ILE A 284 16.35 12.83 13.21
CA ILE A 284 15.03 13.43 12.94
C ILE A 284 15.11 14.68 12.05
N THR A 285 16.26 15.35 12.04
CA THR A 285 16.50 16.59 11.31
C THR A 285 16.33 16.43 9.81
N ASN A 286 16.83 15.33 9.24
CA ASN A 286 16.86 15.12 7.79
C ASN A 286 15.46 14.84 7.21
N PRO A 287 14.65 13.90 7.75
CA PRO A 287 13.28 13.68 7.30
C PRO A 287 12.39 14.93 7.34
N ILE A 288 12.50 15.75 8.38
CA ILE A 288 11.68 16.96 8.50
C ILE A 288 12.17 18.03 7.53
N ALA A 289 13.48 18.16 7.29
CA ALA A 289 14.02 19.08 6.29
C ALA A 289 13.53 18.72 4.89
N VAL A 290 13.54 17.43 4.54
CA VAL A 290 12.97 16.92 3.27
C VAL A 290 11.48 17.25 3.17
N ALA A 291 10.68 16.92 4.19
CA ALA A 291 9.25 17.24 4.17
C ALA A 291 8.98 18.75 4.03
N THR A 292 9.77 19.58 4.72
CA THR A 292 9.68 21.05 4.64
C THR A 292 9.99 21.55 3.24
N TYR A 293 11.09 21.07 2.64
CA TYR A 293 11.49 21.46 1.29
C TYR A 293 10.39 21.18 0.29
N PHE A 294 9.88 19.94 0.24
CA PHE A 294 8.82 19.58 -0.69
C PHE A 294 7.53 20.37 -0.45
N VAL A 295 7.09 20.56 0.80
CA VAL A 295 5.87 21.36 1.08
C VAL A 295 6.03 22.80 0.60
N HIS A 296 7.22 23.39 0.77
CA HIS A 296 7.53 24.73 0.29
C HIS A 296 7.62 24.79 -1.25
N ASP A 297 8.27 23.81 -1.88
CA ASP A 297 8.41 23.72 -3.33
C ASP A 297 7.04 23.60 -4.02
N ILE A 298 6.16 22.74 -3.48
CA ILE A 298 4.78 22.60 -3.92
C ILE A 298 4.01 23.91 -3.76
N GLN A 299 4.22 24.63 -2.67
CA GLN A 299 3.61 25.95 -2.48
C GLN A 299 4.07 26.93 -3.56
N SER A 300 5.36 26.92 -3.95
CA SER A 300 5.88 27.74 -5.06
C SER A 300 5.22 27.36 -6.38
N ASP A 301 5.09 26.08 -6.70
CA ASP A 301 4.45 25.60 -7.93
C ASP A 301 2.97 26.02 -8.04
N GLN A 302 2.26 26.09 -6.92
CA GLN A 302 0.89 26.60 -6.86
C GLN A 302 0.81 28.12 -7.09
N GLN A 303 1.94 28.82 -6.99
CA GLN A 303 2.07 30.27 -7.03
C GLN A 303 2.77 30.78 -8.30
N ASP A 304 3.73 30.07 -8.88
CA ASP A 304 4.52 30.53 -10.04
C ASP A 304 3.73 30.52 -11.36
N PHE A 305 2.80 29.59 -11.53
CA PHE A 305 1.83 29.59 -12.66
C PHE A 305 0.87 30.79 -12.66
N ILE A 306 0.91 31.65 -11.63
CA ILE A 306 0.14 32.91 -11.55
C ILE A 306 0.72 33.98 -12.47
N THR A 307 2.03 33.98 -12.74
CA THR A 307 2.71 35.13 -13.37
C THR A 307 2.72 35.05 -14.90
N GLU A 308 2.67 33.86 -15.49
CA GLU A 308 2.68 33.68 -16.96
C GLU A 308 1.30 33.82 -17.63
N LEU A 309 0.23 34.02 -16.85
CA LEU A 309 -1.15 34.08 -17.35
C LEU A 309 -1.87 35.42 -17.10
N ALA A 310 -1.17 36.39 -16.50
CA ALA A 310 -1.62 37.77 -16.30
C ALA A 310 -1.20 38.64 -17.48
#